data_AF-A0AA41V2D3-F1
#
_entry.id   AF-A0AA41V2D3-F1
#
_cell.length_a   1.000
_cell.length_b   1.000
_cell.length_c   1.000
_cell.angle_alpha   90.00
_cell.angle_beta   90.00
_cell.angle_gamma   90.00
#
_symmetry.space_group_name_H-M   'P 1'
#
loop_
_entity.id
_entity.type
_entity.pdbx_description
1 polymer ?
#
loop_
_entity_poly.entity_id
_entity_poly.type
_entity_poly.pdbx_seq_one_letter_code
_entity_poly.pdbx_strand_id
1 'polypeptide(L)'
;METSYHTFFVVLLPMKVYPGQRAGGIEADMMAANELNAHLFLQTDPKDICKNIQILLGGFETQTGEQWLAFRNDGKYSAADYAKVASDKISKDSLLGEQNIWNPFEQEQKVKRRRYFVIRLLQGVMKGLAYMHDHERLHQSLGPASVVLNTIVEKDAAYLVPRLRDLAFSVDLRNSIPEESSGALSEGLWRRASSASAFSPMEKRAFGIADDIYGAGLLFAYLAFIPFCETGIMDALSLQRLLENTFQLDLEAAREYCLADDRLLEAVKFLDLDGRSGWQLLQAMLNPDFRKRPVAEAVLNHQFMNAAVL
;
A
#
# COMPACT_ATOMS: atom_id res chain seq x y z
N MET A 1 -37.60 -8.87 -43.00
CA MET A 1 -36.38 -9.48 -42.42
C MET A 1 -35.62 -8.37 -41.75
N GLU A 2 -35.89 -8.12 -40.47
CA GLU A 2 -35.08 -7.20 -39.65
C GLU A 2 -34.01 -8.03 -38.96
N THR A 3 -32.77 -7.83 -39.37
CA THR A 3 -31.58 -8.37 -38.70
C THR A 3 -31.33 -7.55 -37.46
N SER A 4 -31.65 -8.13 -36.30
CA SER A 4 -31.35 -7.54 -34.99
C SER A 4 -29.84 -7.62 -34.74
N TYR A 5 -29.16 -6.47 -34.77
CA TYR A 5 -27.75 -6.36 -34.40
C TYR A 5 -27.63 -6.48 -32.88
N HIS A 6 -27.07 -7.58 -32.38
CA HIS A 6 -26.65 -7.67 -30.97
C HIS A 6 -25.27 -7.05 -30.81
N THR A 7 -25.21 -5.92 -30.10
CA THR A 7 -23.97 -5.32 -29.66
C THR A 7 -23.37 -6.20 -28.56
N PHE A 8 -22.30 -6.92 -28.88
CA PHE A 8 -21.52 -7.65 -27.88
C PHE A 8 -20.64 -6.65 -27.11
N PHE A 9 -20.89 -6.48 -25.82
CA PHE A 9 -19.98 -5.75 -24.93
C PHE A 9 -18.98 -6.74 -24.33
N VAL A 10 -17.70 -6.60 -24.70
CA VAL A 10 -16.61 -7.35 -24.06
C VAL A 10 -16.18 -6.61 -22.81
N VAL A 11 -16.37 -7.21 -21.64
CA VAL A 11 -15.90 -6.68 -20.35
C VAL A 11 -14.63 -7.41 -19.94
N LEU A 12 -13.52 -6.70 -19.80
CA LEU A 12 -12.26 -7.25 -19.30
C LEU A 12 -12.24 -7.23 -17.77
N LEU A 13 -12.16 -8.41 -17.16
CA LEU A 13 -12.05 -8.59 -15.71
C LEU A 13 -10.64 -9.03 -15.31
N PRO A 14 -9.96 -8.32 -14.40
CA PRO A 14 -8.77 -8.82 -13.73
C PRO A 14 -9.11 -10.09 -12.94
N MET A 15 -8.33 -11.15 -13.19
CA MET A 15 -8.45 -12.42 -12.48
C MET A 15 -7.20 -12.67 -11.64
N LYS A 16 -7.39 -13.11 -10.40
CA LYS A 16 -6.32 -13.69 -9.58
C LYS A 16 -6.54 -15.20 -9.53
N VAL A 17 -5.47 -15.96 -9.72
CA VAL A 17 -5.51 -17.42 -9.77
C VAL A 17 -4.66 -17.99 -8.66
N TYR A 18 -5.24 -18.89 -7.88
CA TYR A 18 -4.53 -19.72 -6.93
C TYR A 18 -4.41 -21.13 -7.51
N PRO A 19 -3.20 -21.70 -7.52
CA PRO A 19 -3.01 -23.06 -7.99
C PRO A 19 -3.76 -24.03 -7.07
N GLY A 20 -4.41 -25.03 -7.65
CA GLY A 20 -5.09 -26.06 -6.85
C GLY A 20 -4.11 -26.86 -5.99
N GLN A 21 -4.65 -27.59 -5.02
CA GLN A 21 -3.90 -28.30 -3.98
C GLN A 21 -2.70 -29.13 -4.47
N ARG A 22 -2.77 -29.72 -5.68
CA ARG A 22 -1.69 -30.50 -6.28
C ARG A 22 -0.41 -29.69 -6.55
N ALA A 23 -0.56 -28.41 -6.89
CA ALA A 23 0.56 -27.51 -7.20
C ALA A 23 0.81 -26.48 -6.10
N GLY A 24 -0.24 -26.00 -5.43
CA GLY A 24 -0.18 -24.97 -4.40
C GLY A 24 -0.19 -25.47 -2.95
N GLY A 25 -0.44 -26.77 -2.73
CA GLY A 25 -0.68 -27.31 -1.40
C GLY A 25 -1.97 -26.76 -0.77
N ILE A 26 -2.18 -27.11 0.51
CA ILE A 26 -3.35 -26.64 1.29
C ILE A 26 -3.32 -25.12 1.49
N GLU A 27 -2.12 -24.52 1.52
CA GLU A 27 -1.94 -23.09 1.74
C GLU A 27 -2.55 -22.24 0.61
N ALA A 28 -2.43 -22.66 -0.65
CA ALA A 28 -3.04 -21.95 -1.77
C ALA A 28 -4.56 -21.90 -1.65
N ASP A 29 -5.18 -23.01 -1.23
CA ASP A 29 -6.62 -23.07 -1.01
C ASP A 29 -7.05 -22.22 0.18
N MET A 30 -6.26 -22.23 1.27
CA MET A 30 -6.48 -21.36 2.42
C MET A 30 -6.37 -19.88 2.06
N MET A 31 -5.37 -19.50 1.25
CA MET A 31 -5.18 -18.12 0.80
C MET A 31 -6.33 -17.65 -0.08
N ALA A 32 -6.78 -18.48 -1.02
CA ALA A 32 -7.91 -18.17 -1.90
C ALA A 32 -9.21 -18.01 -1.11
N ALA A 33 -9.51 -18.97 -0.21
CA ALA A 33 -10.68 -18.91 0.66
C ALA A 33 -10.63 -17.69 1.59
N ASN A 34 -9.46 -17.36 2.15
CA ASN A 34 -9.32 -16.21 3.03
C ASN A 34 -9.48 -14.88 2.28
N GLU A 35 -8.94 -14.76 1.06
CA GLU A 35 -9.13 -13.56 0.24
C GLU A 35 -10.61 -13.37 -0.15
N LEU A 36 -11.28 -14.46 -0.59
CA LEU A 36 -12.72 -14.47 -0.86
C LEU A 36 -13.51 -14.02 0.37
N ASN A 37 -13.26 -14.62 1.54
CA ASN A 37 -13.95 -14.29 2.78
C ASN A 37 -13.70 -12.85 3.24
N ALA A 38 -12.47 -12.34 3.09
CA ALA A 38 -12.13 -10.96 3.41
C ALA A 38 -12.96 -9.97 2.58
N HIS A 39 -13.03 -10.19 1.27
CA HIS A 39 -13.82 -9.34 0.38
C HIS A 39 -15.31 -9.46 0.63
N LEU A 40 -15.85 -10.68 0.79
CA LEU A 40 -17.27 -10.87 1.11
C LEU A 40 -17.64 -10.11 2.38
N PHE A 41 -16.80 -10.19 3.42
CA PHE A 41 -17.03 -9.50 4.67
C PHE A 41 -17.00 -7.96 4.50
N LEU A 42 -15.96 -7.41 3.87
CA LEU A 42 -15.79 -5.96 3.68
C LEU A 42 -16.81 -5.35 2.71
N GLN A 43 -17.49 -6.18 1.90
CA GLN A 43 -18.49 -5.78 0.91
C GLN A 43 -19.93 -6.14 1.31
N THR A 44 -20.16 -6.53 2.58
CA THR A 44 -21.47 -7.05 3.02
C THR A 44 -22.59 -6.01 2.92
N ASP A 45 -22.32 -4.75 3.27
CA ASP A 45 -23.30 -3.65 3.13
C ASP A 45 -23.05 -2.85 1.85
N PRO A 46 -23.95 -2.92 0.84
CA PRO A 46 -23.84 -2.16 -0.39
C PRO A 46 -23.83 -0.63 -0.20
N LYS A 47 -24.33 -0.13 0.94
CA LYS A 47 -24.37 1.31 1.25
C LYS A 47 -23.06 1.83 1.84
N ASP A 48 -22.17 0.93 2.29
CA ASP A 48 -20.93 1.29 2.98
C ASP A 48 -19.68 0.68 2.30
N ILE A 49 -19.70 0.48 0.97
CA ILE A 49 -18.53 -0.09 0.29
C ILE A 49 -17.41 0.95 0.19
N CYS A 50 -16.28 0.67 0.84
CA CYS A 50 -15.09 1.50 0.75
C CYS A 50 -14.50 1.51 -0.68
N LYS A 51 -14.54 2.67 -1.33
CA LYS A 51 -13.95 2.87 -2.68
C LYS A 51 -12.44 2.67 -2.74
N ASN A 52 -11.76 2.65 -1.59
CA ASN A 52 -10.32 2.49 -1.44
C ASN A 52 -9.92 1.02 -1.15
N ILE A 53 -10.83 0.07 -1.38
CA ILE A 53 -10.57 -1.37 -1.38
C ILE A 53 -11.02 -1.92 -2.74
N GLN A 54 -10.27 -2.86 -3.31
CA GLN A 54 -10.62 -3.50 -4.57
C GLN A 54 -11.93 -4.29 -4.42
N ILE A 55 -12.80 -4.22 -5.43
CA ILE A 55 -14.08 -4.95 -5.39
C ILE A 55 -13.92 -6.32 -6.03
N LEU A 56 -14.24 -7.36 -5.26
CA LEU A 56 -14.44 -8.72 -5.74
C LEU A 56 -15.85 -8.85 -6.35
N LEU A 57 -15.92 -9.39 -7.57
CA LEU A 57 -17.17 -9.68 -8.27
C LEU A 57 -17.67 -11.11 -8.04
N GLY A 58 -16.75 -12.03 -7.78
CA GLY A 58 -17.04 -13.43 -7.48
C GLY A 58 -15.81 -14.31 -7.66
N GLY A 59 -15.99 -15.61 -7.49
CA GLY A 59 -14.95 -16.59 -7.76
C GLY A 59 -15.53 -17.93 -8.15
N PHE A 60 -14.70 -18.78 -8.75
CA PHE A 60 -15.05 -20.15 -9.11
C PHE A 60 -13.83 -21.06 -9.02
N GLU A 61 -14.07 -22.36 -8.88
CA GLU A 61 -13.05 -23.41 -8.91
C GLU A 61 -13.12 -24.14 -10.26
N THR A 62 -11.97 -24.43 -10.87
CA THR A 62 -11.88 -25.23 -12.08
C THR A 62 -11.90 -26.73 -11.76
N GLN A 63 -12.11 -27.58 -12.77
CA GLN A 63 -12.01 -29.04 -12.60
C GLN A 63 -10.61 -29.53 -12.18
N THR A 64 -9.59 -28.70 -12.39
CA THR A 64 -8.19 -28.93 -11.97
C THR A 64 -7.93 -28.48 -10.53
N GLY A 65 -8.93 -27.90 -9.85
CA GLY A 65 -8.87 -27.40 -8.48
C GLY A 65 -8.29 -25.99 -8.36
N GLU A 66 -8.04 -25.29 -9.46
CA GLU A 66 -7.55 -23.91 -9.39
C GLU A 66 -8.68 -22.98 -8.97
N GLN A 67 -8.38 -22.04 -8.07
CA GLN A 67 -9.35 -21.09 -7.58
C GLN A 67 -9.15 -19.74 -8.27
N TRP A 68 -10.19 -19.26 -8.93
CA TRP A 68 -10.18 -18.04 -9.74
C TRP A 68 -11.05 -16.99 -9.08
N LEU A 69 -10.45 -15.86 -8.71
CA LEU A 69 -11.16 -14.71 -8.15
C LEU A 69 -11.22 -13.58 -9.18
N ALA A 70 -12.43 -13.12 -9.49
CA ALA A 70 -12.70 -12.08 -10.46
C ALA A 70 -12.92 -10.73 -9.76
N PHE A 71 -12.19 -9.70 -10.17
CA PHE A 71 -12.28 -8.36 -9.58
C PHE A 71 -12.84 -7.34 -10.56
N ARG A 72 -13.40 -6.25 -10.04
CA ARG A 72 -13.78 -5.10 -10.85
C ARG A 72 -12.52 -4.47 -11.45
N ASN A 73 -12.59 -4.10 -12.73
CA ASN A 73 -11.50 -3.43 -13.42
C ASN A 73 -11.44 -1.95 -13.04
N ASP A 74 -10.88 -1.68 -11.86
CA ASP A 74 -10.74 -0.34 -11.27
C ASP A 74 -9.38 0.32 -11.56
N GLY A 75 -8.52 -0.38 -12.30
CA GLY A 75 -7.15 0.01 -12.57
C GLY A 75 -6.28 -1.18 -12.93
N LYS A 76 -5.22 -0.94 -13.70
CA LYS A 76 -4.27 -1.98 -14.13
C LYS A 76 -2.85 -1.77 -13.62
N TYR A 77 -2.60 -0.63 -12.97
CA TYR A 77 -1.30 -0.27 -12.43
C TYR A 77 -1.29 -0.48 -10.92
N SER A 78 -0.14 -0.81 -10.39
CA SER A 78 0.14 -0.81 -8.96
C SER A 78 0.89 0.46 -8.54
N ALA A 79 1.00 0.69 -7.23
CA ALA A 79 1.90 1.72 -6.71
C ALA A 79 3.38 1.42 -7.05
N ALA A 80 3.75 0.14 -7.19
CA ALA A 80 5.06 -0.26 -7.69
C ALA A 80 5.28 0.18 -9.16
N ASP A 81 4.29 -0.02 -10.02
CA ASP A 81 4.35 0.40 -11.43
C ASP A 81 4.49 1.92 -11.54
N TYR A 82 3.73 2.67 -10.73
CA TYR A 82 3.86 4.12 -10.66
C TYR A 82 5.27 4.54 -10.25
N ALA A 83 5.79 3.99 -9.14
CA ALA A 83 7.10 4.36 -8.63
C ALA A 83 8.22 4.06 -9.64
N LYS A 84 8.15 2.91 -10.31
CA LYS A 84 9.05 2.58 -11.42
C LYS A 84 8.98 3.61 -12.55
N VAL A 85 7.78 3.92 -13.03
CA VAL A 85 7.58 4.90 -14.11
C VAL A 85 8.04 6.31 -13.71
N ALA A 86 7.85 6.71 -12.46
CA ALA A 86 8.29 8.00 -11.94
C ALA A 86 9.83 8.09 -11.84
N SER A 87 10.47 7.02 -11.34
CA SER A 87 11.92 6.90 -11.24
C SER A 87 12.60 6.86 -12.62
N ASP A 88 12.06 6.06 -13.55
CA ASP A 88 12.55 5.97 -14.94
C ASP A 88 12.47 7.32 -15.68
N LYS A 89 11.46 8.14 -15.35
CA LYS A 89 11.34 9.50 -15.90
C LYS A 89 12.46 10.41 -15.38
N ILE A 90 12.85 10.31 -14.10
CA ILE A 90 13.97 11.09 -13.57
C ILE A 90 15.26 10.68 -14.28
N SER A 91 15.55 9.37 -14.38
CA SER A 91 16.77 8.90 -15.05
C SER A 91 16.85 9.36 -16.50
N LYS A 92 15.73 9.37 -17.24
CA LYS A 92 15.69 9.90 -18.61
C LYS A 92 15.92 11.42 -18.65
N ASP A 93 15.30 12.17 -17.74
CA ASP A 93 15.49 13.62 -17.66
C ASP A 93 16.97 13.96 -17.32
N SER A 94 17.63 13.19 -16.44
CA SER A 94 19.07 13.33 -16.11
C SER A 94 19.98 12.98 -17.30
N LEU A 95 19.69 11.91 -18.04
CA LEU A 95 20.46 11.49 -19.22
C LEU A 95 20.40 12.48 -20.38
N LEU A 96 19.28 13.21 -20.50
CA LEU A 96 19.11 14.23 -21.54
C LEU A 96 19.92 15.51 -21.27
N GLY A 97 20.54 15.65 -20.09
CA GLY A 97 21.43 16.76 -19.75
C GLY A 97 20.78 18.15 -19.85
N GLU A 98 21.59 19.20 -19.68
CA GLU A 98 21.19 20.62 -19.57
C GLU A 98 20.30 21.18 -20.71
N GLN A 99 20.06 20.41 -21.77
CA GLN A 99 19.26 20.81 -22.93
C GLN A 99 17.76 21.04 -22.60
N ASN A 100 17.26 20.54 -21.47
CA ASN A 100 15.88 20.76 -20.99
C ASN A 100 15.78 21.67 -19.74
N ILE A 101 16.87 22.31 -19.29
CA ILE A 101 16.85 23.23 -18.12
C ILE A 101 16.25 24.60 -18.49
N TRP A 102 15.89 24.82 -19.76
CA TRP A 102 15.38 26.11 -20.24
C TRP A 102 14.09 26.59 -19.55
N ASN A 103 13.37 25.74 -18.80
CA ASN A 103 12.19 26.16 -18.04
C ASN A 103 12.16 25.63 -16.58
N PRO A 104 12.77 26.36 -15.62
CA PRO A 104 12.70 26.03 -14.19
C PRO A 104 11.28 25.92 -13.64
N PHE A 105 10.32 26.68 -14.19
CA PHE A 105 8.91 26.64 -13.75
C PHE A 105 8.24 25.30 -14.07
N GLU A 106 8.60 24.67 -15.20
CA GLU A 106 8.09 23.34 -15.55
C GLU A 106 8.64 22.25 -14.64
N GLN A 107 9.91 22.33 -14.24
CA GLN A 107 10.50 21.38 -13.30
C GLN A 107 9.85 21.48 -11.92
N GLU A 108 9.69 22.70 -11.40
CA GLU A 108 9.02 22.92 -10.11
C GLU A 108 7.56 22.41 -10.15
N GLN A 109 6.84 22.66 -11.24
CA GLN A 109 5.49 22.14 -11.46
C GLN A 109 5.44 20.60 -11.49
N LYS A 110 6.39 19.95 -12.17
CA LYS A 110 6.49 18.48 -12.19
C LYS A 110 6.67 17.92 -10.78
N VAL A 111 7.60 18.48 -10.01
CA VAL A 111 7.86 18.05 -8.62
C VAL A 111 6.61 18.28 -7.75
N LYS A 112 5.95 19.44 -7.84
CA LYS A 112 4.70 19.70 -7.12
C LYS A 112 3.60 18.68 -7.45
N ARG A 113 3.40 18.35 -8.73
CA ARG A 113 2.43 17.33 -9.15
C ARG A 113 2.77 15.94 -8.61
N ARG A 114 4.04 15.57 -8.60
CA ARG A 114 4.50 14.31 -8.03
C ARG A 114 4.21 14.22 -6.54
N ARG A 115 4.57 15.26 -5.77
CA ARG A 115 4.26 15.36 -4.33
C ARG A 115 2.76 15.24 -4.08
N TYR A 116 1.95 15.97 -4.84
CA TYR A 116 0.49 15.90 -4.76
C TYR A 116 -0.03 14.49 -5.06
N PHE A 117 0.46 13.84 -6.13
CA PHE A 117 0.06 12.49 -6.50
C PHE A 117 0.41 11.48 -5.39
N VAL A 118 1.62 11.53 -4.84
CA VAL A 118 2.07 10.63 -3.76
C VAL A 118 1.23 10.84 -2.50
N ILE A 119 0.95 12.08 -2.09
CA ILE A 119 0.11 12.34 -0.92
C ILE A 119 -1.32 11.83 -1.16
N ARG A 120 -1.91 12.07 -2.34
CA ARG A 120 -3.23 11.53 -2.70
C ARG A 120 -3.25 10.00 -2.69
N LEU A 121 -2.14 9.36 -3.07
CA LEU A 121 -1.96 7.91 -3.00
C LEU A 121 -2.01 7.43 -1.55
N LEU A 122 -1.18 8.03 -0.68
CA LEU A 122 -1.10 7.71 0.75
C LEU A 122 -2.44 7.92 1.46
N GLN A 123 -3.13 9.03 1.19
CA GLN A 123 -4.46 9.29 1.72
C GLN A 123 -5.47 8.19 1.35
N GLY A 124 -5.43 7.69 0.11
CA GLY A 124 -6.31 6.62 -0.34
C GLY A 124 -6.01 5.29 0.37
N VAL A 125 -4.72 4.95 0.49
CA VAL A 125 -4.26 3.77 1.24
C VAL A 125 -4.75 3.83 2.68
N MET A 126 -4.53 4.95 3.36
CA MET A 126 -4.92 5.10 4.76
C MET A 126 -6.43 5.13 4.97
N LYS A 127 -7.22 5.64 4.01
CA LYS A 127 -8.70 5.52 4.01
C LYS A 127 -9.17 4.07 3.90
N GLY A 128 -8.55 3.29 3.01
CA GLY A 128 -8.82 1.87 2.91
C GLY A 128 -8.48 1.13 4.20
N LEU A 129 -7.33 1.44 4.79
CA LEU A 129 -6.85 0.79 6.00
C LEU A 129 -7.70 1.16 7.23
N ALA A 130 -8.06 2.43 7.38
CA ALA A 130 -8.96 2.89 8.43
C ALA A 130 -10.31 2.18 8.36
N TYR A 131 -10.89 2.04 7.16
CA TYR A 131 -12.12 1.28 6.96
C TYR A 131 -11.97 -0.18 7.38
N MET A 132 -10.88 -0.85 7.01
CA MET A 132 -10.62 -2.24 7.43
C MET A 132 -10.53 -2.35 8.95
N HIS A 133 -9.79 -1.45 9.60
CA HIS A 133 -9.60 -1.43 11.05
C HIS A 133 -10.90 -1.19 11.81
N ASP A 134 -11.76 -0.30 11.31
CA ASP A 134 -13.11 -0.04 11.86
C ASP A 134 -14.03 -1.27 11.75
N HIS A 135 -13.83 -2.07 10.70
CA HIS A 135 -14.53 -3.35 10.49
C HIS A 135 -13.84 -4.55 11.15
N GLU A 136 -12.93 -4.32 12.10
CA GLU A 136 -12.23 -5.38 12.83
C GLU A 136 -11.45 -6.33 11.90
N ARG A 137 -10.89 -5.80 10.82
CA ARG A 137 -10.13 -6.54 9.81
C ARG A 137 -8.72 -5.96 9.65
N LEU A 138 -7.72 -6.83 9.59
CA LEU A 138 -6.33 -6.45 9.28
C LEU A 138 -5.98 -6.76 7.82
N HIS A 139 -5.02 -6.03 7.24
CA HIS A 139 -4.52 -6.25 5.87
C HIS A 139 -3.35 -7.25 5.81
N GLN A 140 -2.31 -7.06 6.64
CA GLN A 140 -1.17 -7.97 6.85
C GLN A 140 -0.21 -8.23 5.67
N SER A 141 -0.51 -7.71 4.49
CA SER A 141 0.30 -7.83 3.27
C SER A 141 0.59 -6.48 2.59
N LEU A 142 0.59 -5.38 3.35
CA LEU A 142 0.78 -4.04 2.79
C LEU A 142 2.15 -3.86 2.14
N GLY A 143 2.13 -3.38 0.91
CA GLY A 143 3.31 -3.05 0.11
C GLY A 143 2.95 -2.45 -1.25
N PRO A 144 3.94 -2.06 -2.07
CA PRO A 144 3.69 -1.32 -3.31
C PRO A 144 2.84 -2.06 -4.35
N ALA A 145 2.90 -3.39 -4.37
CA ALA A 145 2.08 -4.22 -5.26
C ALA A 145 0.62 -4.36 -4.76
N SER A 146 0.40 -4.23 -3.44
CA SER A 146 -0.92 -4.37 -2.79
C SER A 146 -1.85 -3.16 -2.96
N VAL A 147 -1.47 -2.19 -3.81
CA VAL A 147 -2.26 -0.98 -4.06
C VAL A 147 -2.50 -0.82 -5.56
N VAL A 148 -3.75 -0.97 -6.01
CA VAL A 148 -4.19 -0.73 -7.39
C VAL A 148 -4.48 0.75 -7.61
N LEU A 149 -4.03 1.27 -8.75
CA LEU A 149 -4.24 2.63 -9.19
C LEU A 149 -5.03 2.67 -10.51
N ASN A 150 -6.05 3.52 -10.57
CA ASN A 150 -6.80 3.80 -11.79
C ASN A 150 -6.00 4.63 -12.80
N THR A 151 -5.01 5.39 -12.33
CA THR A 151 -4.10 6.18 -13.17
C THR A 151 -2.73 6.30 -12.50
N ILE A 152 -1.68 6.43 -13.30
CA ILE A 152 -0.31 6.77 -12.87
C ILE A 152 0.14 8.11 -13.43
N VAL A 153 -0.81 8.88 -13.97
CA VAL A 153 -0.58 10.17 -14.60
C VAL A 153 -0.73 11.25 -13.54
N GLU A 154 0.39 11.88 -13.16
CA GLU A 154 0.46 12.82 -12.02
C GLU A 154 -0.47 14.03 -12.16
N LYS A 155 -0.74 14.51 -13.39
CA LYS A 155 -1.70 15.60 -13.64
C LYS A 155 -3.16 15.22 -13.31
N ASP A 156 -3.47 13.93 -13.27
CA ASP A 156 -4.82 13.42 -13.02
C ASP A 156 -4.99 12.98 -11.54
N ALA A 157 -4.04 13.35 -10.67
CA ALA A 157 -4.04 13.03 -9.24
C ALA A 157 -5.35 13.38 -8.52
N ALA A 158 -6.08 14.41 -8.99
CA ALA A 158 -7.39 14.77 -8.45
C ALA A 158 -8.40 13.61 -8.54
N TYR A 159 -8.30 12.79 -9.59
CA TYR A 159 -9.14 11.63 -9.89
C TYR A 159 -8.51 10.30 -9.44
N LEU A 160 -7.35 10.34 -8.77
CA LEU A 160 -6.69 9.15 -8.26
C LEU A 160 -7.54 8.51 -7.16
N VAL A 161 -7.83 7.22 -7.31
CA VAL A 161 -8.48 6.37 -6.32
C VAL A 161 -7.60 5.13 -6.07
N PRO A 162 -6.68 5.20 -5.09
CA PRO A 162 -5.86 4.06 -4.69
C PRO A 162 -6.73 3.01 -4.01
N ARG A 163 -6.53 1.73 -4.31
CA ARG A 163 -7.31 0.63 -3.75
C ARG A 163 -6.43 -0.47 -3.19
N LEU A 164 -6.63 -0.81 -1.93
CA LEU A 164 -6.00 -1.97 -1.29
C LEU A 164 -6.49 -3.27 -1.95
N ARG A 165 -5.58 -4.23 -2.12
CA ARG A 165 -5.82 -5.57 -2.68
C ARG A 165 -4.97 -6.61 -1.93
N ASP A 166 -5.04 -7.87 -2.39
CA ASP A 166 -4.23 -8.98 -1.87
C ASP A 166 -4.53 -9.31 -0.41
N LEU A 167 -5.83 -9.51 -0.14
CA LEU A 167 -6.37 -9.82 1.18
C LEU A 167 -6.23 -11.30 1.59
N ALA A 168 -5.45 -12.11 0.86
CA ALA A 168 -5.14 -13.49 1.20
C ALA A 168 -4.58 -13.70 2.61
N PHE A 169 -3.87 -12.72 3.17
CA PHE A 169 -3.32 -12.77 4.53
C PHE A 169 -4.15 -11.95 5.53
N SER A 170 -5.30 -11.42 5.11
CA SER A 170 -6.16 -10.59 5.95
C SER A 170 -6.67 -11.37 7.15
N VAL A 171 -6.72 -10.74 8.33
CA VAL A 171 -7.10 -11.39 9.59
C VAL A 171 -8.40 -10.76 10.12
N ASP A 172 -9.34 -11.62 10.54
CA ASP A 172 -10.56 -11.22 11.26
C ASP A 172 -10.28 -11.15 12.77
N LEU A 173 -10.46 -9.97 13.36
CA LEU A 173 -10.20 -9.74 14.78
C LEU A 173 -11.37 -10.18 15.69
N ARG A 174 -12.55 -10.45 15.14
CA ARG A 174 -13.73 -10.90 15.91
C ARG A 174 -13.62 -12.35 16.35
N ASN A 175 -13.10 -13.17 15.44
CA ASN A 175 -13.02 -14.62 15.61
C ASN A 175 -11.69 -15.05 16.24
N SER A 176 -10.71 -14.15 16.35
CA SER A 176 -9.42 -14.43 16.97
C SER A 176 -9.49 -14.39 18.50
N ILE A 177 -10.22 -15.34 19.11
CA ILE A 177 -9.91 -15.76 20.48
C ILE A 177 -8.65 -16.62 20.37
N PRO A 178 -7.51 -16.26 21.01
CA PRO A 178 -6.19 -16.63 20.49
C PRO A 178 -5.73 -18.08 20.72
N GLU A 179 -6.56 -19.01 21.21
CA GLU A 179 -6.06 -20.28 21.75
C GLU A 179 -6.35 -21.54 20.92
N GLU A 180 -7.31 -21.55 19.98
CA GLU A 180 -7.64 -22.82 19.27
C GLU A 180 -7.87 -22.73 17.75
N SER A 181 -7.89 -21.53 17.13
CA SER A 181 -8.20 -21.41 15.70
C SER A 181 -7.42 -20.33 14.93
N SER A 182 -6.24 -19.94 15.42
CA SER A 182 -5.33 -19.10 14.61
C SER A 182 -4.90 -19.87 13.37
N GLY A 183 -5.61 -19.70 12.26
CA GLY A 183 -5.29 -20.37 11.00
C GLY A 183 -3.84 -20.11 10.61
N ALA A 184 -3.20 -21.09 9.97
CA ALA A 184 -1.76 -21.09 9.65
C ALA A 184 -1.25 -19.76 9.04
N LEU A 185 -2.10 -19.04 8.28
CA LEU A 185 -1.78 -17.75 7.66
C LEU A 185 -1.49 -16.62 8.68
N SER A 186 -2.07 -16.69 9.88
CA SER A 186 -1.96 -15.65 10.93
C SER A 186 -0.92 -15.96 12.01
N GLU A 187 -0.33 -17.16 12.00
CA GLU A 187 0.62 -17.61 13.03
C GLU A 187 1.81 -16.66 13.16
N GLY A 188 2.34 -16.20 12.01
CA GLY A 188 3.46 -15.26 11.98
C GLY A 188 3.15 -13.93 12.69
N LEU A 189 1.94 -13.40 12.53
CA LEU A 189 1.49 -12.18 13.21
C LEU A 189 1.44 -12.40 14.73
N TRP A 190 0.81 -13.48 15.18
CA TRP A 190 0.63 -13.73 16.62
C TRP A 190 1.92 -14.10 17.34
N ARG A 191 2.88 -14.72 16.62
CA ARG A 191 4.24 -14.90 17.11
C ARG A 191 4.92 -13.55 17.35
N ARG A 192 4.85 -12.62 16.37
CA ARG A 192 5.40 -11.26 16.56
C ARG A 192 4.71 -10.52 17.71
N ALA A 193 3.39 -10.65 17.84
CA ALA A 193 2.63 -10.07 18.95
C ALA A 193 3.15 -10.56 20.31
N SER A 194 3.35 -11.87 20.44
CA SER A 194 3.87 -12.50 21.66
C SER A 194 5.29 -12.02 21.97
N SER A 195 6.16 -11.92 20.95
CA SER A 195 7.51 -11.36 21.11
C SER A 195 7.50 -9.88 21.53
N ALA A 196 6.48 -9.11 21.13
CA ALA A 196 6.26 -7.73 21.56
C ALA A 196 5.56 -7.60 22.92
N SER A 197 5.41 -8.72 23.65
CA SER A 197 4.70 -8.79 24.93
C SER A 197 3.23 -8.37 24.84
N ALA A 198 2.56 -8.70 23.74
CA ALA A 198 1.11 -8.54 23.57
C ALA A 198 0.43 -9.90 23.82
N PHE A 199 0.03 -10.15 25.06
CA PHE A 199 -0.48 -11.46 25.48
C PHE A 199 -2.00 -11.50 25.61
N SER A 200 -2.61 -10.42 26.09
CA SER A 200 -4.07 -10.35 26.20
C SER A 200 -4.74 -10.20 24.83
N PRO A 201 -6.01 -10.62 24.67
CA PRO A 201 -6.75 -10.42 23.42
C PRO A 201 -6.79 -8.96 22.96
N MET A 202 -6.94 -8.01 23.90
CA MET A 202 -6.92 -6.58 23.60
C MET A 202 -5.55 -6.11 23.10
N GLU A 203 -4.46 -6.57 23.71
CA GLU A 203 -3.12 -6.22 23.26
C GLU A 203 -2.78 -6.85 21.91
N LYS A 204 -3.19 -8.10 21.65
CA LYS A 204 -3.02 -8.75 20.34
C LYS A 204 -3.77 -7.99 19.26
N ARG A 205 -5.00 -7.54 19.54
CA ARG A 205 -5.78 -6.67 18.65
C ARG A 205 -5.04 -5.35 18.36
N ALA A 206 -4.58 -4.66 19.40
CA ALA A 206 -3.82 -3.42 19.25
C ALA A 206 -2.52 -3.63 18.48
N PHE A 207 -1.83 -4.75 18.73
CA PHE A 207 -0.62 -5.14 18.01
C PHE A 207 -0.90 -5.33 16.52
N GLY A 208 -1.94 -6.09 16.15
CA GLY A 208 -2.28 -6.33 14.75
C GLY A 208 -2.58 -5.04 13.97
N ILE A 209 -3.33 -4.11 14.59
CA ILE A 209 -3.56 -2.77 14.01
C ILE A 209 -2.24 -2.03 13.85
N ALA A 210 -1.39 -2.02 14.88
CA ALA A 210 -0.10 -1.36 14.85
C ALA A 210 0.92 -2.02 13.88
N ASP A 211 0.78 -3.30 13.58
CA ASP A 211 1.60 -4.05 12.62
C ASP A 211 1.21 -3.69 11.17
N ASP A 212 -0.09 -3.51 10.89
CA ASP A 212 -0.55 -2.92 9.63
C ASP A 212 -0.03 -1.48 9.45
N ILE A 213 -0.03 -0.66 10.52
CA ILE A 213 0.49 0.72 10.47
C ILE A 213 2.00 0.73 10.19
N TYR A 214 2.74 -0.24 10.71
CA TYR A 214 4.14 -0.41 10.39
C TYR A 214 4.35 -0.73 8.90
N GLY A 215 3.57 -1.67 8.36
CA GLY A 215 3.57 -1.97 6.91
C GLY A 215 3.20 -0.76 6.05
N ALA A 216 2.21 0.03 6.48
CA ALA A 216 1.86 1.29 5.84
C ALA A 216 3.00 2.33 5.93
N GLY A 217 3.76 2.34 7.02
CA GLY A 217 4.94 3.19 7.20
C GLY A 217 6.06 2.83 6.21
N LEU A 218 6.32 1.54 6.00
CA LEU A 218 7.28 1.08 4.99
C LEU A 218 6.82 1.42 3.57
N LEU A 219 5.52 1.29 3.28
CA LEU A 219 4.94 1.74 2.00
C LEU A 219 5.06 3.26 1.84
N PHE A 220 4.87 4.03 2.91
CA PHE A 220 5.08 5.47 2.90
C PHE A 220 6.54 5.82 2.58
N ALA A 221 7.51 5.20 3.28
CA ALA A 221 8.93 5.36 2.96
C ALA A 221 9.20 5.05 1.48
N TYR A 222 8.72 3.91 0.98
CA TYR A 222 8.86 3.53 -0.42
C TYR A 222 8.36 4.61 -1.38
N LEU A 223 7.15 5.14 -1.15
CA LEU A 223 6.54 6.17 -1.98
C LEU A 223 7.19 7.55 -1.83
N ALA A 224 7.87 7.81 -0.71
CA ALA A 224 8.63 9.03 -0.49
C ALA A 224 10.00 9.01 -1.17
N PHE A 225 10.61 7.83 -1.36
CA PHE A 225 11.95 7.71 -1.94
C PHE A 225 11.93 7.34 -3.42
N ILE A 226 11.29 6.22 -3.79
CA ILE A 226 11.46 5.64 -5.13
C ILE A 226 10.96 6.56 -6.26
N PRO A 227 9.78 7.22 -6.15
CA PRO A 227 9.34 8.16 -7.18
C PRO A 227 10.23 9.41 -7.31
N PHE A 228 11.10 9.70 -6.34
CA PHE A 228 11.89 10.93 -6.25
C PHE A 228 13.38 10.74 -6.49
N CYS A 229 13.84 9.51 -6.76
CA CYS A 229 15.23 9.23 -7.14
C CYS A 229 15.31 8.53 -8.51
N GLU A 230 16.50 8.52 -9.10
CA GLU A 230 16.79 7.78 -10.32
C GLU A 230 16.66 6.26 -10.14
N THR A 231 16.35 5.57 -11.23
CA THR A 231 16.21 4.11 -11.24
C THR A 231 17.51 3.45 -10.81
N GLY A 232 17.41 2.52 -9.85
CA GLY A 232 18.55 1.76 -9.34
C GLY A 232 19.32 2.44 -8.21
N ILE A 233 18.98 3.68 -7.82
CA ILE A 233 19.54 4.33 -6.64
C ILE A 233 18.99 3.72 -5.35
N MET A 234 17.69 3.48 -5.33
CA MET A 234 16.99 2.90 -4.20
C MET A 234 15.97 1.87 -4.71
N ASP A 235 15.79 0.80 -3.94
CA ASP A 235 14.71 -0.17 -4.12
C ASP A 235 14.06 -0.47 -2.76
N ALA A 236 12.94 -1.20 -2.76
CA ALA A 236 12.18 -1.48 -1.54
C ALA A 236 13.02 -2.21 -0.46
N LEU A 237 13.82 -3.20 -0.86
CA LEU A 237 14.64 -3.98 0.07
C LEU A 237 15.81 -3.15 0.60
N SER A 238 16.48 -2.40 -0.28
CA SER A 238 17.57 -1.50 0.12
C SER A 238 17.09 -0.43 1.10
N LEU A 239 15.92 0.18 0.84
CA LEU A 239 15.31 1.17 1.72
C LEU A 239 14.94 0.56 3.07
N GLN A 240 14.28 -0.60 3.07
CA GLN A 240 13.92 -1.28 4.31
C GLN A 240 15.16 -1.62 5.14
N ARG A 241 16.22 -2.15 4.52
CA ARG A 241 17.49 -2.45 5.21
C ARG A 241 18.15 -1.20 5.75
N LEU A 242 18.11 -0.09 5.02
CA LEU A 242 18.65 1.20 5.47
C LEU A 242 17.97 1.63 6.76
N LEU A 243 16.63 1.64 6.78
CA LEU A 243 15.85 2.09 7.93
C LEU A 243 15.93 1.10 9.09
N GLU A 244 15.69 -0.19 8.87
CA GLU A 244 15.57 -1.19 9.93
C GLU A 244 16.93 -1.67 10.46
N ASN A 245 17.91 -1.90 9.60
CA ASN A 245 19.17 -2.53 9.99
C ASN A 245 20.29 -1.51 10.21
N THR A 246 20.46 -0.57 9.26
CA THR A 246 21.56 0.40 9.32
C THR A 246 21.30 1.47 10.37
N PHE A 247 20.12 2.10 10.35
CA PHE A 247 19.77 3.16 11.30
C PHE A 247 18.90 2.69 12.46
N GLN A 248 18.48 1.42 12.49
CA GLN A 248 17.69 0.87 13.61
C GLN A 248 16.46 1.72 13.95
N LEU A 249 15.81 2.25 12.91
CA LEU A 249 14.63 3.11 12.97
C LEU A 249 14.87 4.50 13.59
N ASP A 250 16.13 4.95 13.70
CA ASP A 250 16.49 6.36 13.92
C ASP A 250 16.35 7.13 12.60
N LEU A 251 15.19 7.77 12.41
CA LEU A 251 14.91 8.47 11.17
C LEU A 251 15.59 9.83 11.06
N GLU A 252 16.06 10.43 12.16
CA GLU A 252 16.83 11.67 12.08
C GLU A 252 18.24 11.35 11.55
N ALA A 253 18.87 10.28 12.05
CA ALA A 253 20.14 9.81 11.49
C ALA A 253 20.00 9.38 10.03
N ALA A 254 18.92 8.66 9.68
CA ALA A 254 18.64 8.29 8.30
C ALA A 254 18.43 9.52 7.39
N ARG A 255 17.75 10.56 7.89
CA ARG A 255 17.56 11.82 7.18
C ARG A 255 18.89 12.50 6.88
N GLU A 256 19.79 12.64 7.86
CA GLU A 256 21.09 13.28 7.66
C GLU A 256 21.95 12.51 6.64
N TYR A 257 21.92 11.18 6.68
CA TYR A 257 22.57 10.35 5.67
C TYR A 257 22.01 10.59 4.26
N CYS A 258 20.67 10.58 4.12
CA CYS A 258 20.02 10.82 2.83
C CYS A 258 20.22 12.26 2.33
N LEU A 259 20.33 13.24 3.23
CA LEU A 259 20.60 14.64 2.90
C LEU A 259 22.01 14.83 2.32
N ALA A 260 22.97 13.99 2.72
CA ALA A 260 24.34 14.01 2.21
C ALA A 260 24.49 13.37 0.82
N ASP A 261 23.47 12.69 0.30
CA ASP A 261 23.45 12.12 -1.05
C ASP A 261 22.52 12.92 -1.97
N ASP A 262 23.11 13.70 -2.90
CA ASP A 262 22.37 14.56 -3.84
C ASP A 262 21.28 13.80 -4.62
N ARG A 263 21.45 12.49 -4.83
CA ARG A 263 20.49 11.64 -5.57
C ARG A 263 19.22 11.35 -4.79
N LEU A 264 19.23 11.57 -3.46
CA LEU A 264 18.11 11.37 -2.55
C LEU A 264 17.50 12.70 -2.07
N LEU A 265 18.07 13.84 -2.47
CA LEU A 265 17.71 15.16 -1.97
C LEU A 265 16.24 15.52 -2.19
N GLU A 266 15.64 15.13 -3.33
CA GLU A 266 14.22 15.41 -3.59
C GLU A 266 13.27 14.60 -2.68
N ALA A 267 13.66 13.37 -2.30
CA ALA A 267 12.92 12.58 -1.32
C ALA A 267 12.98 13.23 0.08
N VAL A 268 14.17 13.71 0.48
CA VAL A 268 14.37 14.43 1.74
C VAL A 268 13.53 15.71 1.76
N LYS A 269 13.57 16.52 0.70
CA LYS A 269 12.76 17.74 0.56
C LYS A 269 11.25 17.45 0.63
N PHE A 270 10.81 16.32 0.08
CA PHE A 270 9.41 15.90 0.18
C PHE A 270 9.01 15.59 1.62
N LEU A 271 9.84 14.85 2.36
CA LEU A 271 9.58 14.55 3.77
C LEU A 271 9.80 15.75 4.70
N ASP A 272 10.57 16.75 4.26
CA ASP A 272 10.82 18.01 4.96
C ASP A 272 9.67 19.03 4.87
N LEU A 273 8.64 18.75 4.05
CA LEU A 273 7.45 19.60 3.96
C LEU A 273 6.84 19.90 5.33
N ASP A 274 6.34 21.12 5.48
CA ASP A 274 5.71 21.64 6.71
C ASP A 274 6.56 21.40 7.97
N GLY A 275 7.86 21.69 7.87
CA GLY A 275 8.77 21.60 9.01
C GLY A 275 9.10 20.17 9.41
N ARG A 276 9.43 19.31 8.43
CA ARG A 276 9.80 17.89 8.63
C ARG A 276 8.65 16.99 9.09
N SER A 277 7.42 17.37 8.74
CA SER A 277 6.24 16.63 9.14
C SER A 277 6.18 15.21 8.55
N GLY A 278 6.77 14.98 7.36
CA GLY A 278 6.85 13.65 6.75
C GLY A 278 7.75 12.71 7.55
N TRP A 279 8.91 13.20 7.99
CA TRP A 279 9.84 12.45 8.85
C TRP A 279 9.23 12.13 10.22
N GLN A 280 8.57 13.10 10.85
CA GLN A 280 7.88 12.91 12.12
C GLN A 280 6.80 11.83 12.02
N LEU A 281 5.99 11.88 10.95
CA LEU A 281 4.96 10.88 10.71
C LEU A 281 5.57 9.49 10.49
N LEU A 282 6.61 9.40 9.67
CA LEU A 282 7.28 8.14 9.40
C LEU A 282 7.88 7.54 10.68
N GLN A 283 8.45 8.38 11.56
CA GLN A 283 9.01 7.95 12.86
C GLN A 283 7.93 7.41 13.79
N ALA A 284 6.75 8.02 13.78
CA ALA A 284 5.60 7.56 14.55
C ALA A 284 5.06 6.23 14.03
N MET A 285 4.93 6.07 12.71
CA MET A 285 4.43 4.83 12.09
C MET A 285 5.40 3.65 12.25
N LEU A 286 6.70 3.92 12.16
CA LEU A 286 7.76 2.91 12.31
C LEU A 286 8.27 2.77 13.75
N ASN A 287 7.52 3.25 14.75
CA ASN A 287 7.99 3.20 16.13
C ASN A 287 8.27 1.73 16.56
N PRO A 288 9.42 1.43 17.18
CA PRO A 288 9.70 0.07 17.68
C PRO A 288 8.66 -0.42 18.69
N ASP A 289 8.15 0.48 19.52
CA ASP A 289 7.05 0.19 20.44
C ASP A 289 5.71 0.32 19.71
N PHE A 290 5.07 -0.81 19.44
CA PHE A 290 3.79 -0.86 18.72
C PHE A 290 2.70 -0.02 19.41
N ARG A 291 2.78 0.17 20.73
CA ARG A 291 1.81 0.95 21.51
C ARG A 291 1.87 2.45 21.21
N LYS A 292 2.99 2.92 20.64
CA LYS A 292 3.21 4.32 20.27
C LYS A 292 2.86 4.61 18.81
N ARG A 293 2.55 3.58 18.02
CA ARG A 293 2.16 3.77 16.62
C ARG A 293 0.76 4.38 16.54
N PRO A 294 0.52 5.33 15.63
CA PRO A 294 -0.80 5.92 15.45
C PRO A 294 -1.78 4.91 14.85
N VAL A 295 -3.08 5.12 15.04
CA VAL A 295 -4.11 4.44 14.23
C VAL A 295 -4.24 5.07 12.85
N ALA A 296 -4.83 4.36 11.89
CA ALA A 296 -4.95 4.83 10.51
C ALA A 296 -5.65 6.20 10.39
N GLU A 297 -6.68 6.43 11.21
CA GLU A 297 -7.39 7.71 11.28
C GLU A 297 -6.49 8.86 11.77
N ALA A 298 -5.60 8.60 12.74
CA ALA A 298 -4.66 9.62 13.22
C ALA A 298 -3.61 9.95 12.16
N VAL A 299 -3.19 8.96 11.35
CA VAL A 299 -2.31 9.19 10.20
C VAL A 299 -3.00 10.07 9.15
N LEU A 300 -4.27 9.81 8.83
CA LEU A 300 -5.04 10.62 7.87
C LEU A 300 -5.16 12.09 8.29
N ASN A 301 -5.31 12.33 9.59
CA ASN A 301 -5.44 13.66 10.16
C ASN A 301 -4.08 14.36 10.43
N HIS A 302 -2.96 13.69 10.16
CA HIS A 302 -1.63 14.26 10.32
C HIS A 302 -1.38 15.40 9.32
N GLN A 303 -0.71 16.47 9.75
CA GLN A 303 -0.46 17.67 8.93
C GLN A 303 0.18 17.35 7.57
N PHE A 304 1.12 16.39 7.52
CA PHE A 304 1.78 15.95 6.29
C PHE A 304 0.79 15.47 5.21
N MET A 305 -0.31 14.83 5.61
CA MET A 305 -1.34 14.37 4.67
C MET A 305 -2.08 15.54 4.02
N ASN A 306 -2.00 16.74 4.59
CA ASN A 306 -2.64 17.96 4.07
C ASN A 306 -1.65 18.92 3.40
N ALA A 307 -0.34 18.63 3.46
CA ALA A 307 0.73 19.42 2.83
C ALA A 307 0.55 19.57 1.30
N ALA A 308 -0.22 18.69 0.67
CA ALA A 308 -0.51 18.70 -0.76
C ALA A 308 -1.45 19.83 -1.20
N VAL A 309 -2.10 20.52 -0.26
CA VAL A 309 -3.07 21.61 -0.54
C VAL A 309 -2.38 22.99 -0.51
N LEU A 310 -1.11 23.05 -0.09
CA LEU A 310 -0.26 24.25 -0.05
C LEU A 310 0.66 24.32 -1.29
#